data_AF-K2BSF2-F1
#
_entry.id   AF-K2BSF2-F1
#
_cell.length_a   1.000
_cell.length_b   1.000
_cell.length_c   1.000
_cell.angle_alpha   90.00
_cell.angle_beta   90.00
_cell.angle_gamma   90.00
#
_symmetry.space_group_name_H-M   'P 1'
#
loop_
_entity.id
_entity.type
_entity.pdbx_description
1 polymer ?
#
loop_
_entity_poly.entity_id
_entity_poly.type
_entity_poly.pdbx_seq_one_letter_code
_entity_poly.pdbx_strand_id
1 'polypeptide(L)' 'MSLFIQKFGGTSVGSIDRIIHVANIIQETIQAGHQVVVVVSAMSGETDRLIQLAEKINAA' A
#
# COMPACT_ATOMS: atom_id res chain seq x y z
N MET A 1 12.65 -18.21 -12.27
CA MET A 1 12.21 -17.93 -10.89
C MET A 1 13.10 -16.84 -10.33
N SER A 2 12.55 -15.66 -10.05
CA SER A 2 13.27 -14.50 -9.50
C SER A 2 12.49 -13.95 -8.29
N LEU A 3 13.16 -13.18 -7.43
CA LEU A 3 12.53 -12.50 -6.29
C LEU A 3 12.28 -11.02 -6.64
N PHE A 4 11.02 -10.61 -6.60
CA PHE A 4 10.60 -9.21 -6.79
C PHE A 4 10.18 -8.57 -5.47
N ILE A 5 10.53 -7.30 -5.31
CA ILE A 5 10.04 -6.45 -4.23
C ILE A 5 9.18 -5.38 -4.88
N GLN A 6 7.87 -5.43 -4.63
CA GLN A 6 6.91 -4.49 -5.20
C GLN A 6 6.41 -3.55 -4.11
N LYS A 7 6.64 -2.24 -4.30
CA LYS A 7 6.17 -1.20 -3.37
C LYS A 7 5.02 -0.41 -3.99
N PHE A 8 3.92 -0.29 -3.25
CA PHE A 8 2.76 0.51 -3.64
C PHE A 8 2.56 1.69 -2.69
N GLY A 9 2.45 2.90 -3.23
CA GLY A 9 2.22 4.12 -2.45
C GLY A 9 0.77 4.30 -2.04
N GLY A 10 0.50 5.27 -1.15
CA GLY A 10 -0.85 5.49 -0.62
C GLY A 10 -1.91 5.80 -1.67
N THR A 11 -1.54 6.45 -2.78
CA THR A 11 -2.43 6.68 -3.93
C THR A 11 -2.73 5.40 -4.70
N SER A 12 -1.82 4.43 -4.72
CA SER A 12 -2.02 3.10 -5.32
C SER A 12 -2.94 2.21 -4.49
N VAL A 13 -3.13 2.52 -3.20
CA VAL A 13 -3.99 1.76 -2.28
C VAL A 13 -5.08 2.65 -1.65
N GLY A 14 -5.40 3.79 -2.27
CA GLY A 14 -6.28 4.80 -1.68
C GLY A 14 -7.78 4.43 -1.64
N SER A 15 -8.18 3.36 -2.33
CA SER A 15 -9.55 2.85 -2.32
C SER A 15 -9.55 1.33 -2.47
N ILE A 16 -10.69 0.70 -2.18
CA ILE A 16 -10.88 -0.75 -2.33
C ILE A 16 -10.60 -1.18 -3.78
N ASP A 17 -11.15 -0.47 -4.78
CA ASP A 17 -10.94 -0.80 -6.19
C ASP A 17 -9.45 -0.75 -6.57
N ARG A 18 -8.71 0.22 -6.04
CA ARG A 18 -7.26 0.32 -6.27
C ARG A 18 -6.48 -0.79 -5.59
N ILE A 19 -6.89 -1.22 -4.39
CA ILE A 19 -6.29 -2.37 -3.72
C ILE A 19 -6.53 -3.64 -4.52
N ILE A 20 -7.74 -3.85 -5.05
CA ILE A 20 -8.05 -4.98 -5.94
C ILE A 20 -7.16 -4.94 -7.20
N HIS A 21 -7.00 -3.76 -7.80
CA HIS A 21 -6.12 -3.59 -8.95
C HIS A 21 -4.65 -3.93 -8.63
N VAL A 22 -4.13 -3.48 -7.49
CA VAL A 22 -2.78 -3.84 -7.00
C VAL A 22 -2.66 -5.35 -6.77
N ALA A 23 -3.68 -5.99 -6.21
CA ALA A 23 -3.69 -7.44 -6.00
C ALA A 23 -3.58 -8.21 -7.32
N ASN A 24 -4.25 -7.76 -8.38
CA ASN A 24 -4.15 -8.37 -9.71
C ASN A 24 -2.72 -8.27 -10.27
N ILE A 25 -2.06 -7.11 -10.14
CA ILE A 25 -0.65 -6.92 -10.57
C ILE A 25 0.30 -7.91 -9.85
N ILE A 26 0.10 -8.08 -8.53
CA ILE A 26 0.89 -9.02 -7.73
C ILE A 26 0.62 -10.46 -8.18
N GLN A 27 -0.65 -10.80 -8.43
CA GLN A 27 -1.06 -12.13 -8.88
C GLN A 27 -0.44 -12.48 -10.23
N GLU A 28 -0.43 -11.57 -11.19
CA GLU A 28 0.22 -11.75 -12.50
C GLU A 28 1.71 -12.10 -12.34
N THR A 29 2.40 -11.42 -11.42
CA THR A 29 3.82 -11.68 -11.15
C THR A 29 4.04 -13.07 -10.54
N ILE A 30 3.16 -13.49 -9.62
CA ILE A 30 3.21 -14.83 -9.03
C ILE A 30 2.92 -15.90 -10.09
N GLN A 31 1.92 -15.69 -10.95
CA GLN A 31 1.56 -16.60 -12.05
C GLN A 31 2.68 -16.75 -13.09
N ALA A 32 3.52 -15.73 -13.28
CA ALA A 32 4.73 -15.81 -14.09
C ALA A 32 5.86 -16.67 -13.48
N GLY A 33 5.64 -17.28 -12.31
CA GLY A 33 6.62 -18.15 -11.66
C GLY A 33 7.72 -17.34 -10.96
N HIS A 34 7.35 -16.26 -10.28
CA HIS A 34 8.24 -15.44 -9.48
C HIS A 34 7.80 -15.43 -8.00
N GLN A 35 8.74 -15.16 -7.11
CA GLN A 35 8.46 -14.88 -5.70
C GLN A 35 8.31 -13.37 -5.52
N VAL A 36 7.36 -12.95 -4.67
CA VAL A 36 7.04 -11.53 -4.49
C VAL A 36 7.00 -11.18 -2.99
N VAL A 37 7.71 -10.12 -2.62
CA VAL A 37 7.54 -9.40 -1.35
C VAL A 37 6.85 -8.08 -1.66
N VAL A 38 5.77 -7.79 -0.93
CA VAL A 38 4.95 -6.60 -1.15
C VAL A 38 5.10 -5.65 0.02
N VAL A 39 5.37 -4.37 -0.27
CA VAL A 39 5.40 -3.29 0.71
C VAL A 39 4.32 -2.28 0.35
N VAL A 40 3.46 -1.93 1.30
CA VAL A 40 2.41 -0.94 1.10
C VAL A 40 2.58 0.22 2.08
N SER A 41 2.30 1.43 1.60
CA SER A 41 2.06 2.58 2.48
C SER A 41 0.63 2.53 3.05
N ALA A 42 0.34 3.35 4.06
CA ALA A 42 -1.04 3.62 4.46
C ALA A 42 -1.85 4.19 3.29
N MET A 43 -3.18 4.01 3.34
CA MET A 43 -4.09 4.57 2.34
C MET A 43 -3.96 6.10 2.27
N SER A 44 -4.19 6.68 1.09
CA SER A 44 -4.07 8.12 0.85
C SER A 44 -4.78 8.94 1.93
N GLY A 45 -4.05 9.85 2.58
CA GLY A 45 -4.57 10.74 3.62
C GLY A 45 -4.58 10.17 5.05
N GLU A 46 -4.43 8.86 5.25
CA GLU A 46 -4.51 8.27 6.60
C GLU A 46 -3.30 8.64 7.48
N THR A 47 -2.10 8.73 6.90
CA THR A 47 -0.93 9.20 7.65
C THR A 47 -1.13 10.64 8.13
N ASP A 48 -1.61 11.53 7.26
CA ASP A 48 -1.86 12.94 7.60
C ASP A 48 -2.97 13.06 8.64
N ARG A 49 -4.03 12.25 8.53
CA ARG A 49 -5.10 12.17 9.52
C ARG A 49 -4.57 11.78 10.91
N LEU A 50 -3.67 10.80 10.98
CA LEU A 50 -3.07 10.36 12.23
C LEU A 50 -2.15 11.44 12.83
N ILE A 51 -1.35 12.12 11.99
CA ILE A 51 -0.51 13.25 12.43
C ILE A 51 -1.38 14.36 13.04
N GLN A 52 -2.45 14.77 12.35
CA GLN A 52 -3.37 15.79 12.84
C GLN A 52 -4.06 15.38 14.15
N LEU A 53 -4.37 14.10 14.32
CA LEU A 53 -4.94 13.60 15.57
C LEU A 53 -3.94 13.72 16.73
N ALA A 54 -2.68 13.36 16.50
CA ALA A 54 -1.62 13.48 17.50
C ALA A 54 -1.37 14.94 17.89
N GLU A 55 -1.36 15.87 16.92
CA GLU A 55 -1.22 17.31 17.17
C GLU A 55 -2.35 17.85 18.06
N LYS A 56 -3.60 17.42 17.83
CA LYS A 56 -4.74 17.83 18.66
C LYS A 56 -4.66 17.33 20.10
N ILE A 57 -4.09 16.15 20.31
CA ILE A 57 -3.87 15.60 21.66
C ILE A 57 -2.79 16.41 22.38
N ASN A 58 -1.68 16.73 21.70
CA ASN A 58 -0.56 17.45 22.30
C ASN A 58 -0.85 18.95 22.54
N ALA A 59 -1.84 19.51 21.86
CA ALA A 59 -2.29 20.89 22.06
C ALA A 59 -3.24 21.07 23.25
N ALA A 60 -3.69 19.97 23.89
CA ALA A 60 -4.53 19.96 25.08
C ALA A 60 -3.68 19.82 26.36
#